data_AF-A0AAE2ML16-F1
#
_entry.id   AF-A0AAE2ML16-F1
#
_cell.length_a   1.000
_cell.length_b   1.000
_cell.length_c   1.000
_cell.angle_alpha   90.00
_cell.angle_beta   90.00
_cell.angle_gamma   90.00
#
_symmetry.space_group_name_H-M   'P 1'
#
loop_
_entity.id
_entity.type
_entity.pdbx_description
1 polymer ?
#
loop_
_entity_poly.entity_id
_entity_poly.type
_entity_poly.pdbx_seq_one_letter_code
_entity_poly.pdbx_strand_id
1 'polypeptide(L)'
;MNEPYNATIIQTLIGALEELERDDDVILLGPSPRKAAEKIASKLRSVVPNPGLTPEEMHGLRLLILHAISSKSFFDWEMPTLTGFTATQFQEIAEKLPRE
;
A
#
# COMPACT_ATOMS: atom_id res chain seq x y z
N MET A 1 -13.21 0.68 7.67
CA MET A 1 -12.85 -0.70 8.02
C MET A 1 -11.37 -0.91 7.73
N ASN A 2 -10.47 -0.75 8.71
CA ASN A 2 -9.00 -0.91 8.54
C ASN A 2 -8.29 -1.48 9.80
N GLU A 3 -9.04 -1.82 10.85
CA GLU A 3 -8.51 -2.46 12.05
C GLU A 3 -7.93 -3.87 11.82
N PRO A 4 -8.53 -4.77 11.01
CA PRO A 4 -8.01 -6.13 10.89
C PRO A 4 -6.62 -6.17 10.24
N TYR A 5 -6.40 -5.40 9.17
CA TYR A 5 -5.10 -5.31 8.50
C TYR A 5 -4.00 -4.77 9.43
N ASN A 6 -4.33 -3.76 10.23
CA ASN A 6 -3.40 -3.18 11.21
C ASN A 6 -3.04 -4.16 12.33
N ALA A 7 -4.03 -4.91 12.83
CA ALA A 7 -3.79 -5.95 13.81
C ALA A 7 -2.89 -7.05 13.24
N THR A 8 -3.12 -7.46 11.98
CA THR A 8 -2.29 -8.47 11.30
C THR A 8 -0.84 -8.03 11.17
N ILE A 9 -0.56 -6.81 10.68
CA ILE A 9 0.83 -6.32 10.56
C ILE A 9 1.55 -6.31 11.91
N ILE A 10 0.89 -5.81 12.95
CA ILE A 10 1.50 -5.73 14.28
C ILE A 10 1.81 -7.12 14.81
N GLN A 11 0.92 -8.10 14.64
CA GLN A 11 1.16 -9.48 15.07
C GLN A 11 2.27 -10.15 14.28
N THR A 12 2.33 -9.95 12.97
CA THR A 12 3.43 -10.45 12.13
C THR A 12 4.78 -9.88 12.57
N LEU A 13 4.84 -8.57 12.88
CA LEU A 13 6.06 -7.94 13.36
C LEU A 13 6.46 -8.43 14.76
N ILE A 14 5.49 -8.70 15.64
CA ILE A 14 5.76 -9.33 16.94
C ILE A 14 6.42 -10.69 16.74
N GLY A 15 5.83 -11.57 15.92
CA GLY A 15 6.40 -12.89 15.64
C GLY A 15 7.81 -12.81 15.04
N ALA A 16 8.04 -11.90 14.10
CA ALA A 16 9.38 -11.70 13.53
C ALA A 16 10.41 -11.20 14.56
N LEU A 17 10.02 -10.32 15.47
CA LEU A 17 10.91 -9.86 16.54
C LEU A 17 11.25 -10.99 17.52
N GLU A 18 10.27 -11.84 17.87
CA GLU A 18 10.47 -13.00 18.73
C GLU A 18 11.37 -14.06 18.06
N GLU A 19 11.23 -14.26 16.75
CA GLU A 19 12.12 -15.14 15.97
C GLU A 19 13.56 -14.61 15.97
N LEU A 20 13.75 -13.31 15.71
CA LEU A 20 15.09 -12.69 15.74
C LEU A 20 15.72 -12.73 17.13
N GLU A 21 14.93 -12.61 18.19
CA GLU A 21 15.43 -12.75 19.57
C GLU A 21 15.87 -14.19 19.85
N ARG A 22 15.06 -15.17 19.45
CA ARG A 22 15.39 -16.59 19.61
C ARG A 22 16.64 -16.98 18.83
N ASP A 23 16.87 -16.36 17.69
CA ASP A 23 18.00 -16.64 16.81
C ASP A 23 19.26 -15.82 17.21
N ASP A 24 19.22 -15.13 18.37
CA ASP A 24 20.29 -14.27 18.92
C ASP A 24 20.71 -13.09 18.02
N ASP A 25 19.91 -12.75 17.01
CA ASP A 25 20.16 -11.64 16.09
C ASP A 25 19.86 -10.27 16.74
N VAL A 26 18.91 -10.24 17.68
CA VAL A 26 18.52 -9.04 18.44
C VAL A 26 18.26 -9.37 19.91
N ILE A 27 18.41 -8.38 20.80
CA ILE A 27 18.00 -8.50 22.21
C ILE A 27 16.79 -7.59 22.42
N LEU A 28 15.67 -8.14 22.87
CA LEU A 28 14.47 -7.35 23.15
C LEU A 28 14.42 -6.98 24.63
N LEU A 29 14.56 -5.69 24.92
CA LEU A 29 14.48 -5.16 26.28
C LEU A 29 13.10 -4.55 26.54
N GLY A 30 12.35 -5.15 27.47
CA GLY A 30 11.08 -4.62 27.95
C GLY A 30 10.04 -5.71 28.22
N PRO A 31 8.82 -5.31 28.65
CA PRO A 31 7.78 -6.26 29.02
C PRO A 31 7.10 -6.95 27.82
N SER A 32 7.25 -6.43 26.61
CA SER A 32 6.74 -7.06 25.38
C SER A 32 7.33 -6.43 24.11
N PRO A 33 7.41 -7.18 22.99
CA PRO A 33 7.82 -6.68 21.68
C PRO A 33 6.81 -5.71 21.04
N ARG A 34 5.59 -5.62 21.57
CA ARG A 34 4.46 -4.88 20.97
C ARG A 34 4.78 -3.41 20.66
N LYS A 35 5.41 -2.68 21.59
CA LYS A 35 5.75 -1.27 21.37
C LYS A 35 6.76 -1.07 20.24
N ALA A 36 7.72 -2.00 20.11
CA ALA A 36 8.68 -1.99 19.01
C ALA A 36 7.96 -2.27 17.68
N ALA A 37 7.10 -3.30 17.66
CA ALA A 37 6.28 -3.64 16.50
C ALA A 37 5.38 -2.48 16.05
N GLU A 38 4.69 -1.81 16.97
CA GLU A 38 3.84 -0.65 16.68
C GLU A 38 4.63 0.51 16.06
N LYS A 39 5.84 0.78 16.56
CA LYS A 39 6.71 1.83 16.04
C LYS A 39 7.23 1.49 14.65
N ILE A 40 7.62 0.24 14.41
CA ILE A 40 8.03 -0.27 13.09
C ILE A 40 6.86 -0.18 12.11
N ALA A 41 5.67 -0.66 12.49
CA ALA A 41 4.46 -0.59 11.69
C ALA A 41 4.13 0.86 11.29
N SER A 42 4.22 1.81 12.23
CA SER A 42 4.01 3.23 11.95
C SER A 42 4.99 3.77 10.91
N LYS A 43 6.26 3.37 10.98
CA LYS A 43 7.27 3.77 9.99
C LYS A 43 7.00 3.14 8.63
N LEU A 44 6.62 1.86 8.58
CA LEU A 44 6.23 1.17 7.35
C LEU A 44 5.05 1.86 6.65
N ARG A 45 4.07 2.37 7.39
CA ARG A 45 2.93 3.12 6.82
C ARG A 45 3.32 4.40 6.07
N SER A 46 4.48 4.98 6.39
CA SER A 46 4.97 6.18 5.67
C SER A 46 5.56 5.87 4.30
N VAL A 47 5.82 4.60 3.99
CA VAL A 47 6.49 4.17 2.77
C VAL A 47 5.73 3.09 1.99
N VAL A 48 4.89 2.30 2.67
CA VAL A 48 4.03 1.29 2.06
C VAL A 48 2.61 1.86 1.95
N PRO A 49 2.05 2.00 0.74
CA PRO A 49 0.67 2.41 0.58
C PRO A 49 -0.25 1.41 1.27
N ASN A 50 -1.31 1.90 1.91
CA ASN A 50 -2.33 1.02 2.49
C ASN A 50 -3.05 0.28 1.35
N PRO A 51 -2.92 -1.05 1.24
CA PRO A 51 -3.57 -1.81 0.17
C PRO A 51 -5.08 -1.97 0.41
N GLY A 52 -5.58 -1.62 1.60
CA GLY A 52 -6.99 -1.72 1.98
C GLY A 52 -7.84 -0.60 1.39
N LEU A 53 -7.71 -0.34 0.09
CA LEU A 53 -8.73 0.40 -0.64
C LEU A 53 -10.00 -0.48 -0.66
N THR A 54 -11.14 0.08 -0.29
CA THR A 54 -12.40 -0.66 -0.39
C THR A 54 -12.70 -0.96 -1.88
N PRO A 55 -13.53 -1.97 -2.19
CA PRO A 55 -13.97 -2.22 -3.55
C PRO A 55 -14.47 -0.96 -4.27
N GLU A 56 -15.24 -0.12 -3.55
CA GLU A 56 -15.76 1.15 -4.04
C GLU A 56 -14.67 2.18 -4.32
N GLU A 57 -13.65 2.28 -3.46
CA GLU A 57 -12.51 3.18 -3.66
C GLU A 57 -11.66 2.73 -4.87
N MET A 58 -11.44 1.42 -5.03
CA MET A 58 -10.74 0.87 -6.19
C MET A 58 -11.53 1.09 -7.49
N HIS A 59 -12.86 0.94 -7.45
CA HIS A 59 -13.73 1.26 -8.56
C HIS A 59 -13.68 2.76 -8.92
N GLY A 60 -13.70 3.63 -7.91
CA GLY A 60 -13.54 5.08 -8.09
C GLY A 60 -12.22 5.45 -8.77
N LEU A 61 -11.10 4.83 -8.33
CA LEU A 61 -9.79 5.01 -8.97
C LEU A 61 -9.79 4.52 -10.43
N ARG A 62 -10.46 3.42 -10.72
CA ARG A 62 -10.61 2.93 -12.10
C ARG A 62 -11.29 3.97 -12.97
N LEU A 63 -12.42 4.52 -12.52
CA LEU A 63 -13.15 5.55 -13.27
C LEU A 63 -12.32 6.82 -13.46
N LEU A 64 -11.57 7.22 -12.43
CA LEU A 64 -10.66 8.37 -12.51
C LEU A 64 -9.59 8.17 -13.59
N ILE A 65 -8.94 7.00 -13.62
CA ILE A 65 -7.92 6.68 -14.63
C ILE A 65 -8.53 6.71 -16.04
N LEU A 66 -9.67 6.05 -16.25
CA LEU A 66 -10.35 6.02 -17.55
C LEU A 66 -10.79 7.40 -18.01
N HIS A 67 -11.29 8.23 -17.09
CA HIS A 67 -11.66 9.60 -17.40
C HIS A 67 -10.43 10.41 -17.81
N ALA A 68 -9.33 10.30 -17.06
CA ALA A 68 -8.10 11.02 -17.34
C ALA A 68 -7.51 10.68 -18.72
N ILE A 69 -7.41 9.39 -19.08
CA ILE A 69 -6.87 8.96 -20.38
C ILE A 69 -7.80 9.28 -21.57
N SER A 70 -9.09 9.52 -21.32
CA SER A 70 -10.04 9.88 -22.39
C SER A 70 -9.77 11.28 -22.96
N SER A 71 -9.07 12.14 -22.22
CA SER A 71 -8.70 13.50 -22.64
C SER A 71 -7.28 13.53 -23.23
N LYS A 72 -7.18 13.34 -24.55
CA LYS A 72 -5.89 13.31 -25.28
C LYS A 72 -5.05 14.57 -25.12
N SER A 73 -5.68 15.74 -25.00
CA SER A 73 -4.96 17.03 -24.89
C SER A 73 -4.20 17.19 -23.56
N PHE A 74 -4.68 16.57 -22.49
CA PHE A 74 -4.03 16.59 -21.17
C PHE A 74 -3.07 15.40 -21.00
N PHE A 75 -3.49 14.22 -21.47
CA PHE A 75 -2.74 13.00 -21.21
C PHE A 75 -1.52 12.84 -22.11
N ASP A 76 -1.57 13.25 -23.38
CA ASP A 76 -0.46 12.96 -24.30
C ASP A 76 0.77 13.87 -24.08
N TRP A 77 0.62 15.00 -23.37
CA TRP A 77 1.69 15.98 -23.19
C TRP A 77 2.35 15.95 -21.80
N GLU A 78 1.58 15.87 -20.71
CA GLU A 78 2.11 16.11 -19.35
C GLU A 78 2.24 14.82 -18.51
N MET A 79 1.26 13.93 -18.64
CA MET A 79 1.12 12.77 -17.74
C MET A 79 2.24 11.71 -17.91
N PRO A 80 2.71 11.35 -19.11
CA PRO A 80 3.83 10.41 -19.28
C PRO A 80 5.12 10.91 -18.63
N THR A 81 5.37 12.23 -18.71
CA THR A 81 6.55 12.85 -18.11
C THR A 81 6.45 12.86 -16.58
N LEU A 82 5.27 13.18 -16.04
CA LEU A 82 5.06 13.27 -14.58
C LEU A 82 4.99 11.91 -13.89
N THR A 83 4.41 10.92 -14.56
CA THR A 83 4.06 9.62 -13.94
C THR A 83 4.94 8.47 -14.41
N GLY A 84 5.61 8.61 -15.55
CA GLY A 84 6.36 7.53 -16.21
C GLY A 84 5.49 6.52 -16.95
N PHE A 85 4.16 6.72 -17.02
CA PHE A 85 3.22 5.80 -17.67
C PHE A 85 2.50 6.47 -18.84
N THR A 86 2.39 5.73 -19.94
CA THR A 86 1.59 6.10 -21.12
C THR A 86 0.10 5.89 -20.88
N ALA A 87 -0.75 6.50 -21.70
CA ALA A 87 -2.20 6.27 -21.66
C ALA A 87 -2.57 4.78 -21.78
N THR A 88 -1.86 4.04 -22.65
CA THR A 88 -2.03 2.59 -22.81
C THR A 88 -1.69 1.83 -21.53
N GLN A 89 -0.59 2.18 -20.87
CA GLN A 89 -0.22 1.53 -19.60
C GLN A 89 -1.21 1.86 -18.48
N PHE A 90 -1.75 3.08 -18.44
CA PHE A 90 -2.82 3.42 -17.50
C PHE A 90 -4.13 2.68 -17.79
N GLN A 91 -4.47 2.46 -19.07
CA GLN A 91 -5.59 1.60 -19.46
C GLN A 91 -5.40 0.18 -18.92
N GLU A 92 -4.21 -0.42 -19.10
CA GLU A 92 -3.89 -1.74 -18.55
C GLU A 92 -3.96 -1.80 -17.02
N ILE A 93 -3.59 -0.71 -16.33
CA ILE A 93 -3.74 -0.59 -14.87
C ILE A 93 -5.23 -0.53 -14.49
N ALA A 94 -6.03 0.27 -15.19
CA ALA A 94 -7.47 0.37 -14.95
C ALA A 94 -8.20 -0.96 -15.19
N GLU A 95 -7.71 -1.80 -16.11
CA GLU A 95 -8.28 -3.13 -16.36
C GLU A 95 -8.02 -4.15 -15.25
N LYS A 96 -7.00 -3.92 -14.42
CA LYS A 96 -6.71 -4.74 -13.23
C LYS A 96 -7.57 -4.38 -12.02
N LEU A 97 -8.27 -3.25 -12.07
CA LEU A 97 -9.14 -2.76 -10.99
C LEU A 97 -10.58 -3.28 -11.16
N PRO A 98 -11.36 -3.41 -10.06
CA PRO A 98 -12.75 -3.84 -10.10
C PRO A 98 -13.63 -3.00 -11.02
N ARG A 99 -14.52 -3.66 -11.76
CA ARG A 99 -15.48 -3.02 -12.67
C ARG A 99 -16.78 -2.61 -11.97
N GLU A 100 -17.06 -3.23 -10.83
CA GLU A 100 -18.22 -3.04 -9.96
C GLU A 100 -17.76 -3.13 -8.49
#